data_AF-A0A124JZC1-F1
#
_entry.id   AF-A0A124JZC1-F1
#
_cell.length_a   1.000
_cell.length_b   1.000
_cell.length_c   1.000
_cell.angle_alpha   90.00
_cell.angle_beta   90.00
_cell.angle_gamma   90.00
#
_symmetry.space_group_name_H-M   'P 1'
#
loop_
_entity.id
_entity.type
_entity.pdbx_description
1 polymer ?
#
loop_
_entity_poly.entity_id
_entity_poly.type
_entity_poly.pdbx_seq_one_letter_code
_entity_poly.pdbx_strand_id
1 'polypeptide(L)'
;MDGAAATIGKGGAIHAARAPRLRAPWVDGAVAALVLGALAWGWATRRDEALDPHGWPGYLIGLAGTVMMLFAIGFSWRKRVAQGRVTVAWWYNAHVLLGLFGPVAVLVHARFAWGSINSSFGLAAMGLVVASGLVARYALGPARRKGRRWAEAWHYLHAPLCMVLVMAVIVHIYMAHAY
;
A
#
# COMPACT_ATOMS: atom_id res chain seq x y z
N MET A 1 -16.03 -73.14 2.65
CA MET A 1 -15.81 -72.13 1.59
C MET A 1 -15.82 -70.79 2.28
N ASP A 2 -14.62 -70.33 2.56
CA ASP A 2 -14.30 -69.26 3.50
C ASP A 2 -14.56 -67.86 2.93
N GLY A 3 -14.81 -66.92 3.85
CA GLY A 3 -14.18 -65.60 3.78
C GLY A 3 -14.97 -64.50 3.09
N ALA A 4 -15.76 -63.77 3.87
CA ALA A 4 -16.00 -62.36 3.61
C ALA A 4 -14.69 -61.58 3.75
N ALA A 5 -14.34 -60.75 2.76
CA ALA A 5 -13.25 -59.78 2.87
C ALA A 5 -13.65 -58.44 2.24
N ALA A 6 -13.41 -57.40 3.03
CA ALA A 6 -13.71 -56.00 2.86
C ALA A 6 -13.04 -55.31 1.66
N THR A 7 -13.82 -54.44 1.03
CA THR A 7 -13.59 -53.03 0.62
C THR A 7 -12.17 -52.42 0.53
N ILE A 8 -12.09 -51.37 -0.32
CA ILE A 8 -11.09 -50.26 -0.40
C ILE A 8 -9.92 -50.53 -1.38
N GLY A 9 -9.54 -49.65 -2.32
CA GLY A 9 -9.90 -48.25 -2.47
C GLY A 9 -9.54 -47.66 -3.84
N LYS A 10 -10.25 -46.57 -4.14
CA LYS A 10 -10.05 -45.67 -5.27
C LYS A 10 -8.60 -45.19 -5.26
N GLY A 11 -7.92 -45.39 -6.39
CA GLY A 11 -6.57 -44.90 -6.63
C GLY A 11 -6.46 -43.45 -6.21
N GLY A 12 -5.66 -43.22 -5.16
CA GLY A 12 -5.37 -41.90 -4.64
C GLY A 12 -4.74 -41.08 -5.75
N ALA A 13 -5.47 -40.09 -6.25
CA ALA A 13 -4.86 -38.91 -6.81
C ALA A 13 -4.01 -38.30 -5.71
N ILE A 14 -2.73 -38.69 -5.70
CA ILE A 14 -1.62 -38.00 -5.06
C ILE A 14 -1.79 -36.52 -5.36
N HIS A 15 -2.37 -35.79 -4.40
CA HIS A 15 -2.32 -34.35 -4.37
C HIS A 15 -0.85 -33.98 -4.31
N ALA A 16 -0.25 -33.77 -5.49
CA ALA A 16 1.10 -33.27 -5.63
C ALA A 16 1.24 -32.08 -4.69
N ALA A 17 2.04 -32.27 -3.64
CA ALA A 17 2.32 -31.24 -2.67
C ALA A 17 2.80 -30.02 -3.47
N ARG A 18 1.98 -28.97 -3.55
CA ARG A 18 2.37 -27.73 -4.20
C ARG A 18 3.66 -27.28 -3.53
N ALA A 19 4.77 -27.32 -4.28
CA ALA A 19 6.05 -26.83 -3.80
C ALA A 19 5.84 -25.45 -3.15
N PRO A 20 6.46 -25.17 -1.99
CA PRO A 20 6.35 -23.88 -1.36
C PRO A 20 6.78 -22.82 -2.38
N ARG A 21 5.86 -21.92 -2.75
CA ARG A 21 6.21 -20.75 -3.57
C ARG A 21 7.24 -19.96 -2.78
N LEU A 22 8.52 -20.10 -3.14
CA LEU A 22 9.59 -19.26 -2.63
C LEU A 22 9.15 -17.82 -2.89
N ARG A 23 8.88 -17.08 -1.81
CA ARG A 23 8.72 -15.62 -1.90
C ARG A 23 10.04 -15.12 -2.49
N ALA A 24 10.00 -14.25 -3.48
CA ALA A 24 11.18 -13.68 -4.11
C ALA A 24 11.65 -12.46 -3.27
N PRO A 25 12.53 -12.62 -2.26
CA PRO A 25 12.91 -11.53 -1.36
C PRO A 25 13.61 -10.38 -2.11
N TRP A 26 14.21 -10.68 -3.26
CA TRP A 26 14.88 -9.71 -4.11
C TRP A 26 13.91 -8.65 -4.66
N VAL A 27 12.62 -8.98 -4.86
CA VAL A 27 11.62 -8.00 -5.33
C VAL A 27 11.35 -6.96 -4.24
N ASP A 28 11.10 -7.41 -3.01
CA ASP A 28 10.89 -6.50 -1.88
C ASP A 28 12.15 -5.64 -1.62
N GLY A 29 13.34 -6.25 -1.75
CA GLY A 29 14.62 -5.54 -1.66
C GLY A 29 14.81 -4.50 -2.77
N ALA A 30 14.47 -4.83 -4.02
CA ALA A 30 14.56 -3.91 -5.15
C ALA A 30 13.58 -2.73 -5.01
N VAL A 31 12.35 -2.98 -4.57
CA VAL A 31 11.36 -1.93 -4.30
C VAL A 31 11.84 -1.03 -3.16
N ALA A 32 12.38 -1.60 -2.08
CA ALA A 32 12.93 -0.82 -0.97
C ALA A 32 14.10 0.05 -1.44
N ALA A 33 15.04 -0.51 -2.21
CA ALA A 33 16.17 0.24 -2.76
C ALA A 33 15.70 1.37 -3.68
N LEU A 34 14.70 1.14 -4.53
CA LEU A 34 14.13 2.17 -5.40
C LEU A 34 13.47 3.30 -4.60
N VAL A 35 12.70 2.96 -3.56
CA VAL A 35 12.05 3.93 -2.68
C VAL A 35 13.07 4.75 -1.90
N LEU A 36 14.07 4.10 -1.29
CA LEU A 36 15.14 4.78 -0.58
C LEU A 36 15.97 5.67 -1.51
N GLY A 37 16.26 5.19 -2.73
CA GLY A 37 16.94 5.96 -3.77
C GLY A 37 16.13 7.20 -4.19
N ALA A 38 14.83 7.05 -4.40
CA ALA A 38 13.94 8.17 -4.74
C ALA A 38 13.84 9.19 -3.60
N LEU A 39 13.76 8.74 -2.35
CA LEU A 39 13.77 9.62 -1.17
C LEU A 39 15.11 10.35 -1.03
N ALA A 40 16.23 9.65 -1.20
CA ALA A 40 17.56 10.26 -1.14
C ALA A 40 17.78 11.29 -2.26
N TRP A 41 17.37 10.94 -3.49
CA TRP A 41 17.40 11.85 -4.62
C TRP A 41 16.54 13.10 -4.36
N GLY A 42 15.28 12.91 -3.99
CA GLY A 42 14.38 14.02 -3.69
C GLY A 42 14.86 14.90 -2.54
N TRP A 43 15.48 14.30 -1.51
CA TRP A 43 16.08 15.06 -0.41
C TRP A 43 17.28 15.88 -0.87
N ALA A 44 18.14 15.31 -1.73
CA ALA A 44 19.31 15.99 -2.28
C ALA A 44 18.92 17.17 -3.18
N THR A 45 17.88 17.01 -3.99
CA THR A 45 17.38 18.05 -4.92
C THR A 45 16.27 18.91 -4.32
N ARG A 46 15.92 18.77 -3.03
CA ARG A 46 14.78 19.47 -2.40
C ARG A 46 14.83 20.99 -2.49
N ARG A 47 16.00 21.58 -2.76
CA ARG A 47 16.18 23.03 -2.89
C ARG A 47 15.99 23.54 -4.32
N ASP A 48 15.90 22.66 -5.31
CA ASP A 48 15.71 23.02 -6.71
C ASP A 48 14.34 23.64 -6.95
N GLU A 49 14.31 24.71 -7.75
CA GLU A 49 13.08 25.40 -8.16
C GLU A 49 12.17 24.51 -9.01
N ALA A 50 12.73 23.54 -9.73
CA ALA A 50 11.95 22.57 -10.49
C ALA A 50 11.01 21.74 -9.61
N LEU A 51 11.34 21.54 -8.33
CA LEU A 51 10.49 20.83 -7.36
C LEU A 51 9.54 21.77 -6.61
N ASP A 52 9.49 23.06 -6.96
CA ASP A 52 8.56 23.99 -6.34
C ASP A 52 7.10 23.57 -6.61
N PRO A 53 6.28 23.33 -5.57
CA PRO A 53 4.84 23.08 -5.69
C PRO A 53 4.07 24.10 -6.53
N HIS A 54 4.51 25.36 -6.52
CA HIS A 54 3.87 26.44 -7.26
C HIS A 54 4.23 26.41 -8.75
N GLY A 55 5.32 25.72 -9.11
CA GLY A 55 5.71 25.46 -10.48
C GLY A 55 5.03 24.21 -11.04
N TRP A 56 4.89 24.16 -12.36
CA TRP A 56 4.26 23.04 -13.07
C TRP A 56 4.86 21.67 -12.73
N PRO A 57 6.20 21.46 -12.67
CA PRO A 57 6.73 20.13 -12.40
C PRO A 57 6.47 19.67 -10.97
N GLY A 58 6.63 20.54 -9.96
CA GLY A 58 6.29 20.23 -8.57
C GLY A 58 4.80 19.96 -8.37
N TYR A 59 3.92 20.73 -9.01
CA TYR A 59 2.47 20.49 -9.02
C TYR A 59 2.12 19.10 -9.58
N LEU A 60 2.69 18.73 -10.74
CA LEU A 60 2.42 17.45 -11.39
C LEU A 60 2.85 16.26 -10.54
N ILE A 61 3.96 16.38 -9.80
CA ILE A 61 4.41 15.36 -8.85
C ILE A 61 3.36 15.17 -7.74
N GLY A 62 2.84 16.27 -7.18
CA GLY A 62 1.78 16.25 -6.18
C GLY A 62 0.50 15.58 -6.70
N LEU A 63 0.03 16.02 -7.87
CA LEU A 63 -1.15 15.45 -8.54
C LEU A 63 -0.97 13.95 -8.81
N ALA A 64 0.18 13.55 -9.35
CA ALA A 64 0.50 12.14 -9.59
C ALA A 64 0.46 11.34 -8.28
N GLY A 65 1.07 11.84 -7.21
CA GLY A 65 1.05 11.22 -5.89
C GLY A 65 -0.38 11.04 -5.35
N THR A 66 -1.21 12.08 -5.43
CA THR A 66 -2.63 12.01 -5.03
C THR A 66 -3.40 10.99 -5.86
N VAL A 67 -3.24 10.99 -7.19
CA VAL A 67 -3.90 10.04 -8.09
C VAL A 67 -3.50 8.60 -7.73
N MET A 68 -2.21 8.34 -7.50
CA MET A 68 -1.73 7.02 -7.08
C MET A 68 -2.37 6.57 -5.76
N MET A 69 -2.46 7.45 -4.77
CA MET A 69 -3.08 7.15 -3.48
C MET A 69 -4.59 6.90 -3.60
N LEU A 70 -5.30 7.65 -4.45
CA LEU A 70 -6.71 7.40 -4.77
C LEU A 70 -6.90 6.02 -5.43
N PHE A 71 -6.05 5.66 -6.40
CA PHE A 71 -6.08 4.33 -7.01
C PHE A 71 -5.78 3.20 -6.00
N ALA A 72 -4.95 3.46 -4.98
CA ALA A 72 -4.69 2.48 -3.93
C ALA A 72 -5.97 2.11 -3.15
N ILE A 73 -6.94 3.03 -3.00
CA ILE A 73 -8.25 2.76 -2.37
C ILE A 73 -9.07 1.76 -3.21
N GLY A 74 -8.83 1.69 -4.52
CA GLY A 74 -9.49 0.76 -5.43
C GLY A 74 -9.36 -0.72 -5.02
N PHE A 75 -8.32 -1.09 -4.27
CA PHE A 75 -8.23 -2.44 -3.68
C PHE A 75 -9.38 -2.75 -2.72
N SER A 76 -9.79 -1.79 -1.89
CA SER A 76 -10.93 -1.95 -0.97
C SER A 76 -12.24 -2.15 -1.71
N TRP A 77 -12.40 -1.52 -2.88
CA TRP A 77 -13.53 -1.73 -3.78
C TRP A 77 -13.48 -3.13 -4.39
N ARG A 78 -12.32 -3.54 -4.91
CA ARG A 78 -12.12 -4.87 -5.51
C ARG A 78 -12.50 -6.00 -4.55
N LYS A 79 -12.22 -5.84 -3.25
CA LYS A 79 -12.58 -6.87 -2.25
C LYS A 79 -14.09 -7.05 -2.09
N ARG A 80 -14.90 -6.07 -2.50
CA ARG A 80 -16.37 -6.09 -2.43
C ARG A 80 -17.02 -6.61 -3.72
N VAL A 81 -16.30 -6.58 -4.85
CA VAL A 81 -16.80 -7.02 -6.15
C VAL A 81 -16.18 -8.37 -6.53
N ALA A 82 -17.01 -9.40 -6.65
CA ALA A 82 -16.58 -10.76 -6.99
C ALA A 82 -16.15 -10.93 -8.45
N GLN A 83 -16.56 -10.01 -9.34
CA GLN A 83 -16.33 -10.07 -10.78
C GLN A 83 -15.05 -9.33 -11.19
N GLY A 84 -14.19 -9.96 -12.00
CA GLY A 84 -13.04 -9.30 -12.60
C GLY A 84 -11.99 -10.27 -13.14
N ARG A 85 -11.37 -9.92 -14.28
CA ARG A 85 -10.32 -10.72 -14.94
C ARG A 85 -8.97 -10.65 -14.23
N VAL A 86 -8.73 -9.60 -13.44
CA VAL A 86 -7.47 -9.36 -12.72
C VAL A 86 -7.49 -10.07 -11.37
N THR A 87 -6.39 -10.70 -10.94
CA THR A 87 -6.36 -11.47 -9.68
C THR A 87 -6.38 -10.56 -8.44
N VAL A 88 -6.90 -11.05 -7.30
CA VAL A 88 -6.87 -10.29 -6.02
C VAL A 88 -5.43 -10.02 -5.58
N ALA A 89 -4.51 -10.96 -5.85
CA ALA A 89 -3.08 -10.80 -5.57
C ALA A 89 -2.47 -9.63 -6.33
N TRP A 90 -2.83 -9.44 -7.60
CA TRP A 90 -2.36 -8.29 -8.37
C TRP A 90 -2.85 -6.97 -7.76
N TRP A 91 -4.12 -6.87 -7.37
CA TRP A 91 -4.65 -5.65 -6.74
C TRP A 91 -4.01 -5.36 -5.38
N TYR A 92 -3.73 -6.40 -4.59
CA TYR A 92 -2.99 -6.24 -3.35
C TYR A 92 -1.57 -5.73 -3.61
N ASN A 93 -0.87 -6.29 -4.59
CA ASN A 93 0.47 -5.81 -4.96
C ASN A 93 0.43 -4.36 -5.47
N ALA A 94 -0.53 -4.03 -6.34
CA ALA A 94 -0.75 -2.68 -6.83
C ALA A 94 -1.04 -1.71 -5.67
N HIS A 95 -1.90 -2.08 -4.72
CA HIS A 95 -2.19 -1.27 -3.52
C HIS A 95 -0.92 -0.97 -2.71
N VAL A 96 -0.06 -1.96 -2.50
CA VAL A 96 1.19 -1.75 -1.76
C VAL A 96 2.16 -0.86 -2.53
N LEU A 97 2.31 -1.07 -3.84
CA LEU A 97 3.21 -0.25 -4.67
C LEU A 97 2.71 1.19 -4.75
N LEU A 98 1.42 1.40 -5.07
CA LEU A 98 0.80 2.73 -5.13
C LEU A 98 0.82 3.41 -3.75
N GLY A 99 0.56 2.66 -2.68
CA GLY A 99 0.60 3.14 -1.30
C GLY A 99 2.02 3.43 -0.78
N LEU A 100 3.07 3.12 -1.55
CA LEU A 100 4.45 3.44 -1.20
C LEU A 100 5.00 4.55 -2.10
N PHE A 101 4.85 4.43 -3.42
CA PHE A 101 5.31 5.44 -4.37
C PHE A 101 4.47 6.72 -4.36
N GLY A 102 3.17 6.64 -4.09
CA GLY A 102 2.31 7.82 -3.94
C GLY A 102 2.80 8.75 -2.82
N PRO A 103 3.02 8.24 -1.60
CA PRO A 103 3.62 9.00 -0.51
C PRO A 103 5.03 9.53 -0.77
N VAL A 104 5.87 8.78 -1.50
CA VAL A 104 7.19 9.27 -1.93
C VAL A 104 7.03 10.51 -2.82
N ALA A 105 6.14 10.45 -3.82
CA ALA A 105 5.85 11.59 -4.68
C ALA A 105 5.31 12.78 -3.86
N VAL A 106 4.42 12.56 -2.90
CA VAL A 106 3.91 13.61 -2.00
C VAL A 106 5.02 14.22 -1.14
N LEU A 107 5.96 13.43 -0.62
CA LEU A 107 7.12 13.96 0.13
C LEU A 107 8.04 14.82 -0.75
N VAL A 108 8.26 14.41 -2.00
CA VAL A 108 9.04 15.18 -2.97
C VAL A 108 8.32 16.47 -3.35
N HIS A 109 7.01 16.41 -3.60
CA HIS A 109 6.16 17.58 -3.83
C HIS A 109 6.26 18.55 -2.63
N ALA A 110 6.13 18.06 -1.40
CA ALA A 110 6.28 18.88 -0.21
C ALA A 110 7.73 19.35 0.04
N ARG A 111 8.70 18.95 -0.79
CA ARG A 111 10.14 19.22 -0.63
C ARG A 111 10.66 18.81 0.76
N PHE A 112 10.05 17.77 1.34
CA PHE A 112 10.29 17.30 2.71
C PHE A 112 10.08 18.36 3.81
N ALA A 113 9.32 19.41 3.51
CA ALA A 113 9.03 20.49 4.42
C ALA A 113 7.62 20.37 5.02
N TRP A 114 7.49 20.88 6.24
CA TRP A 114 6.20 21.05 6.90
C TRP A 114 5.64 22.41 6.44
N GLY A 115 4.58 22.37 5.65
CA GLY A 115 3.92 23.58 5.15
C GLY A 115 2.93 24.17 6.17
N SER A 116 1.82 24.70 5.68
CA SER A 116 0.69 25.14 6.52
C SER A 116 0.21 24.04 7.48
N ILE A 117 -0.55 24.42 8.51
CA ILE A 117 -1.09 23.47 9.49
C ILE A 117 -1.85 22.31 8.84
N ASN A 118 -2.59 22.62 7.78
CA ASN A 118 -3.35 21.63 7.02
C ASN A 118 -2.44 20.68 6.23
N SER A 119 -1.39 21.20 5.58
CA SER A 119 -0.41 20.39 4.85
C SER A 119 0.37 19.48 5.78
N SER A 120 0.76 20.01 6.95
CA SER A 120 1.42 19.26 8.03
C SER A 120 0.54 18.13 8.56
N PHE A 121 -0.76 18.39 8.76
CA PHE A 121 -1.73 17.38 9.15
C PHE A 121 -1.87 16.28 8.08
N GLY A 122 -1.95 16.66 6.80
CA GLY A 122 -1.98 15.71 5.68
C GLY A 122 -0.74 14.81 5.62
N LEU A 123 0.46 15.39 5.76
CA LEU A 123 1.73 14.65 5.81
C LEU A 123 1.77 13.67 7.00
N ALA A 124 1.32 14.09 8.18
CA ALA A 124 1.25 13.24 9.36
C ALA A 124 0.27 12.07 9.16
N ALA A 125 -0.95 12.35 8.68
CA ALA A 125 -1.95 11.32 8.38
C ALA A 125 -1.43 10.31 7.35
N MET A 126 -0.79 10.79 6.28
CA MET A 126 -0.16 9.94 5.27
C MET A 126 0.92 9.05 5.87
N GLY A 127 1.82 9.63 6.67
CA GLY A 127 2.89 8.90 7.35
C GLY A 127 2.34 7.80 8.26
N LEU A 128 1.28 8.09 9.03
CA LEU A 128 0.60 7.10 9.88
C LEU A 128 -0.04 5.97 9.06
N VAL A 129 -0.69 6.27 7.93
CA VAL A 129 -1.26 5.25 7.03
C VAL A 129 -0.17 4.33 6.47
N VAL A 130 0.95 4.89 6.00
CA VAL A 130 2.07 4.09 5.45
C VAL A 130 2.75 3.27 6.54
N ALA A 131 3.11 3.88 7.66
CA ALA A 131 3.79 3.21 8.76
C ALA A 131 2.95 2.05 9.30
N SER A 132 1.65 2.31 9.52
CA SER A 132 0.72 1.27 9.92
C SER A 132 0.73 0.13 8.88
N GLY A 133 0.59 0.43 7.58
CA GLY A 133 0.56 -0.57 6.51
C GLY A 133 1.82 -1.43 6.42
N LEU A 134 3.00 -0.84 6.66
CA LEU A 134 4.28 -1.55 6.73
C LEU A 134 4.34 -2.47 7.95
N VAL A 135 3.93 -2.00 9.14
CA VAL A 135 3.81 -2.81 10.36
C VAL A 135 2.90 -4.01 10.12
N ALA A 136 1.78 -3.80 9.43
CA ALA A 136 0.85 -4.87 9.07
C ALA A 136 1.44 -5.96 8.17
N ARG A 137 2.30 -5.57 7.23
CA ARG A 137 2.96 -6.46 6.27
C ARG A 137 4.12 -7.23 6.92
N TYR A 138 4.98 -6.55 7.66
CA TYR A 138 6.25 -7.10 8.13
C TYR A 138 6.23 -7.58 9.59
N ALA A 139 5.62 -6.83 10.51
CA ALA A 139 5.58 -7.18 11.94
C ALA A 139 4.40 -8.12 12.26
N LEU A 140 3.20 -7.80 11.77
CA LEU A 140 2.00 -8.60 12.00
C LEU A 140 1.81 -9.71 10.97
N GLY A 141 2.51 -9.68 9.83
CA GLY A 141 2.43 -10.71 8.79
C GLY A 141 2.63 -12.13 9.31
N PRO A 142 3.68 -12.40 10.11
CA PRO A 142 3.88 -13.69 10.77
C PRO A 142 2.79 -14.04 11.80
N ALA A 143 2.27 -13.06 12.53
CA ALA A 143 1.25 -13.22 13.58
C ALA A 143 -0.18 -13.42 13.03
N ARG A 144 -0.48 -12.93 11.81
CA ARG A 144 -1.76 -13.14 11.10
C ARG A 144 -2.04 -14.62 10.82
N ARG A 145 -1.01 -15.47 10.81
CA ARG A 145 -1.16 -16.93 10.72
C ARG A 145 -1.66 -17.58 12.02
N LYS A 146 -1.54 -16.89 13.17
CA LYS A 146 -1.89 -17.40 14.51
C LYS A 146 -3.27 -16.97 15.02
N GLY A 147 -3.97 -16.00 14.41
CA GLY A 147 -5.35 -15.66 14.83
C GLY A 147 -6.01 -14.48 14.11
N ARG A 148 -7.35 -14.54 13.95
CA ARG A 148 -8.20 -13.53 13.27
C ARG A 148 -8.21 -12.15 13.94
N ARG A 149 -8.05 -12.09 15.27
CA ARG A 149 -8.16 -10.86 16.10
C ARG A 149 -7.20 -9.74 15.68
N TRP A 150 -5.95 -10.07 15.34
CA TRP A 150 -4.95 -9.07 14.90
C TRP A 150 -5.28 -8.49 13.53
N ALA A 151 -5.91 -9.29 12.65
CA ALA A 151 -6.32 -8.82 11.34
C ALA A 151 -7.51 -7.86 11.43
N GLU A 152 -8.43 -8.11 12.36
CA GLU A 152 -9.57 -7.25 12.66
C GLU A 152 -9.13 -5.94 13.32
N ALA A 153 -8.33 -6.01 14.40
CA ALA A 153 -7.79 -4.82 15.08
C ALA A 153 -7.01 -3.90 14.13
N TRP A 154 -6.20 -4.48 13.25
CA TRP A 154 -5.52 -3.76 12.19
C TRP A 154 -6.48 -3.00 11.27
N HIS A 155 -7.60 -3.62 10.89
CA HIS A 155 -8.57 -3.00 10.00
C HIS A 155 -9.25 -1.80 10.67
N TYR A 156 -9.59 -1.92 11.95
CA TYR A 156 -10.16 -0.83 12.75
C TYR A 156 -9.22 0.36 12.93
N LEU A 157 -7.90 0.14 12.88
CA LEU A 157 -6.93 1.23 12.91
C LEU A 157 -6.69 1.85 11.52
N HIS A 158 -6.42 1.03 10.52
CA HIS A 158 -5.96 1.52 9.22
C HIS A 158 -7.06 2.19 8.39
N ALA A 159 -8.28 1.65 8.42
CA ALA A 159 -9.40 2.20 7.65
C ALA A 159 -9.76 3.65 8.03
N PRO A 160 -9.93 4.03 9.31
CA PRO A 160 -10.21 5.43 9.68
C PRO A 160 -9.03 6.36 9.39
N LEU A 161 -7.78 5.90 9.56
CA LEU A 161 -6.60 6.69 9.18
C LEU A 161 -6.64 7.05 7.67
N CYS A 162 -7.04 6.10 6.81
CA CYS A 162 -7.23 6.39 5.39
C CYS A 162 -8.35 7.42 5.15
N MET A 163 -9.46 7.37 5.91
CA MET A 163 -10.54 8.36 5.77
C MET A 163 -10.07 9.76 6.17
N VAL A 164 -9.36 9.88 7.29
CA VAL A 164 -8.77 11.14 7.74
C VAL A 164 -7.80 11.69 6.70
N LEU A 165 -6.96 10.84 6.11
CA LEU A 165 -6.05 11.23 5.05
C LEU A 165 -6.77 11.75 3.80
N VAL A 166 -7.83 11.07 3.35
CA VAL A 166 -8.64 11.54 2.21
C VAL A 166 -9.26 12.90 2.51
N MET A 167 -9.82 13.09 3.71
CA MET A 167 -10.38 14.38 4.11
C MET A 167 -9.31 15.48 4.16
N ALA A 168 -8.13 15.19 4.73
CA ALA A 168 -7.02 16.13 4.79
C ALA A 168 -6.55 16.55 3.39
N VAL A 169 -6.49 15.62 2.44
CA VAL A 169 -6.13 15.91 1.04
C VAL A 169 -7.17 16.80 0.38
N ILE A 170 -8.46 16.54 0.57
CA ILE A 170 -9.53 17.38 0.02
C ILE A 170 -9.42 18.81 0.54
N VAL A 171 -9.25 18.98 1.86
CA VAL A 171 -9.08 20.29 2.47
C VAL A 171 -7.79 20.97 1.98
N HIS A 172 -6.69 20.22 1.83
CA HIS A 172 -5.43 20.73 1.25
C HIS A 172 -5.60 21.27 -0.15
N ILE A 173 -6.23 20.51 -1.05
CA ILE A 173 -6.49 20.95 -2.42
C ILE A 173 -7.39 22.19 -2.41
N TYR A 174 -8.50 22.17 -1.67
CA TYR A 174 -9.41 23.32 -1.61
C TYR A 174 -8.70 24.59 -1.14
N MET A 175 -7.99 24.53 -0.02
CA MET A 175 -7.31 25.69 0.56
C MET A 175 -6.16 26.19 -0.32
N ALA A 176 -5.51 25.31 -1.09
CA ALA A 176 -4.45 25.70 -2.02
C ALA A 176 -4.97 26.39 -3.30
N HIS A 177 -6.28 26.31 -3.60
CA HIS A 177 -6.88 26.98 -4.76
C HIS A 177 -7.82 28.14 -4.38
N ALA A 178 -8.31 28.16 -3.14
CA ALA A 178 -9.20 29.21 -2.65
C ALA A 178 -8.46 30.46 -2.14
N TYR A 179 -7.15 30.36 -1.88
CA TYR A 179 -6.26 31.41 -1.38
C TYR A 179 -5.02 31.49 -2.25
#